data_AF-A0A2E6YJ70-F1
#
_entry.id   AF-A0A2E6YJ70-F1
#
_cell.length_a   1.000
_cell.length_b   1.000
_cell.length_c   1.000
_cell.angle_alpha   90.00
_cell.angle_beta   90.00
_cell.angle_gamma   90.00
#
_symmetry.space_group_name_H-M   'P 1'
#
loop_
_entity.id
_entity.type
_entity.pdbx_description
1 polymer ?
#
loop_
_entity_poly.entity_id
_entity_poly.type
_entity_poly.pdbx_seq_one_letter_code
_entity_poly.pdbx_strand_id
1 'polypeptide(L)'
;MSKTFDYQGFHATADILLKSYPEDIVSIVRDSIKYSKLNIVAEKIHDFGGAVTGVWVLSESHYSLHEYPEHNYITVDCYTCGEEGDPLAAIENLIKTLDALVGVKDFKINELDRGNFDKSTLSMIEKAFWNTPVSEVNEMQEKMDKIAKSLNPEQLKMLDEVITWVANEQRCDDSYNNEMFESD
;
A
#
# COMPACT_ATOMS: atom_id res chain seq x y z
N MET A 1 -11.35 4.38 29.70
CA MET A 1 -10.79 5.22 28.63
C MET A 1 -10.76 4.37 27.37
N SER A 2 -11.58 4.68 26.36
CA SER A 2 -11.48 3.98 25.07
C SER A 2 -10.17 4.39 24.42
N LYS A 3 -9.26 3.45 24.18
CA LYS A 3 -8.14 3.69 23.27
C LYS A 3 -8.75 3.92 21.89
N THR A 4 -8.65 5.14 21.38
CA THR A 4 -8.79 5.40 19.95
C THR A 4 -7.66 4.65 19.28
N PHE A 5 -7.99 3.58 18.55
CA PHE A 5 -7.02 2.89 17.70
C PHE A 5 -6.77 3.79 16.50
N ASP A 6 -5.53 4.24 16.34
CA ASP A 6 -5.12 4.84 15.08
C ASP A 6 -4.94 3.71 14.06
N TYR A 7 -5.92 3.58 13.17
CA TYR A 7 -5.94 2.61 12.08
C TYR A 7 -5.24 3.14 10.84
N GLN A 8 -4.76 4.38 10.85
CA GLN A 8 -3.95 4.92 9.77
C GLN A 8 -2.58 4.29 9.84
N GLY A 9 -2.11 3.82 8.71
CA GLY A 9 -0.79 3.25 8.59
C GLY A 9 -0.22 3.50 7.22
N PHE A 10 1.08 3.30 7.11
CA PHE A 10 1.84 3.58 5.91
C PHE A 10 2.48 2.30 5.42
N HIS A 11 2.29 1.98 4.15
CA HIS A 11 2.83 0.77 3.55
C HIS A 11 3.74 1.16 2.40
N ALA A 12 5.03 0.90 2.55
CA ALA A 12 6.01 1.08 1.49
C ALA A 12 6.37 -0.30 0.91
N THR A 13 6.42 -0.40 -0.42
CA THR A 13 6.88 -1.60 -1.12
C THR A 13 8.03 -1.22 -2.03
N ALA A 14 8.99 -2.12 -2.24
CA ALA A 14 10.08 -1.88 -3.15
C ALA A 14 10.48 -3.10 -3.98
N ASP A 15 10.70 -2.83 -5.26
CA ASP A 15 11.29 -3.73 -6.24
C ASP A 15 12.74 -3.28 -6.46
N ILE A 16 13.72 -4.16 -6.20
CA ILE A 16 15.14 -3.78 -6.20
C ILE A 16 15.93 -4.75 -7.09
N LEU A 17 16.61 -4.19 -8.09
CA LEU A 17 17.47 -4.91 -9.01
C LEU A 17 18.95 -4.63 -8.68
N LEU A 18 19.72 -5.68 -8.43
CA LEU A 18 21.11 -5.63 -7.98
C LEU A 18 22.10 -5.94 -9.12
N LYS A 19 23.37 -5.57 -8.96
CA LYS A 19 24.45 -5.94 -9.90
C LYS A 19 24.98 -7.35 -9.62
N SER A 20 25.01 -7.75 -8.35
CA SER A 20 25.26 -9.13 -7.89
C SER A 20 24.45 -9.42 -6.64
N TYR A 21 24.32 -10.69 -6.26
CA TYR A 21 23.51 -11.10 -5.13
C TYR A 21 24.31 -11.16 -3.80
N PRO A 22 23.81 -10.64 -2.67
CA PRO A 22 24.48 -10.71 -1.38
C PRO A 22 24.35 -12.09 -0.73
N GLU A 23 25.31 -12.47 0.11
CA GLU A 23 25.31 -13.79 0.78
C GLU A 23 24.41 -13.86 2.04
N ASP A 24 24.19 -12.75 2.77
CA ASP A 24 23.40 -12.74 4.02
C ASP A 24 22.38 -11.59 4.08
N ILE A 25 21.46 -11.63 3.13
CA ILE A 25 20.35 -10.69 3.00
C ILE A 25 19.40 -10.68 4.21
N VAL A 26 19.21 -11.81 4.89
CA VAL A 26 18.35 -11.88 6.09
C VAL A 26 18.94 -11.05 7.22
N SER A 27 20.26 -11.10 7.46
CA SER A 27 20.90 -10.22 8.44
C SER A 27 20.84 -8.75 8.01
N ILE A 28 21.07 -8.46 6.73
CA ILE A 28 20.98 -7.08 6.20
C ILE A 28 19.59 -6.50 6.44
N VAL A 29 18.53 -7.25 6.15
CA VAL A 29 17.15 -6.79 6.38
C VAL A 29 16.86 -6.59 7.86
N ARG A 30 17.29 -7.51 8.74
CA ARG A 30 17.13 -7.32 10.20
C ARG A 30 17.78 -6.03 10.68
N ASP A 31 18.96 -5.69 10.16
CA ASP A 31 19.67 -4.49 10.55
C ASP A 31 19.00 -3.22 10.00
N SER A 32 18.46 -3.27 8.78
CA SER A 32 17.65 -2.18 8.22
C SER A 32 16.36 -1.93 9.00
N ILE A 33 15.66 -2.98 9.44
CA ILE A 33 14.47 -2.85 10.29
C ILE A 33 14.83 -2.18 11.62
N LYS A 34 15.92 -2.63 12.28
CA LYS A 34 16.40 -2.05 13.55
C LYS A 34 16.85 -0.60 13.40
N TYR A 35 17.51 -0.27 12.29
CA TYR A 35 17.95 1.11 11.99
C TYR A 35 16.75 2.07 11.98
N SER A 36 15.60 1.61 11.49
CA SER A 36 14.36 2.39 11.43
C SER A 36 13.55 2.38 12.72
N LYS A 37 14.13 1.92 13.83
CA LYS A 37 13.50 1.83 15.15
C LYS A 37 12.23 0.98 15.18
N LEU A 38 12.03 0.13 14.17
CA LEU A 38 10.92 -0.81 14.13
C LEU A 38 11.25 -2.00 15.02
N ASN A 39 10.30 -2.36 15.89
CA ASN A 39 10.49 -3.46 16.83
C ASN A 39 9.98 -4.77 16.23
N ILE A 40 10.87 -5.75 16.08
CA ILE A 40 10.54 -7.11 15.65
C ILE A 40 10.00 -7.89 16.85
N VAL A 41 8.79 -8.42 16.74
CA VAL A 41 8.13 -9.27 17.75
C VAL A 41 8.36 -10.75 17.44
N ALA A 42 8.33 -11.12 16.16
CA ALA A 42 8.59 -12.47 15.70
C ALA A 42 9.12 -12.44 14.27
N GLU A 43 9.75 -13.54 13.84
CA GLU A 43 10.18 -13.71 12.46
C GLU A 43 9.99 -15.15 11.99
N LYS A 44 9.72 -15.30 10.69
CA LYS A 44 9.65 -16.59 10.01
C LYS A 44 10.42 -16.49 8.70
N ILE A 45 11.44 -17.32 8.58
CA ILE A 45 12.29 -17.41 7.40
C ILE A 45 12.12 -18.81 6.79
N HIS A 46 11.98 -18.87 5.47
CA HIS A 46 11.97 -20.11 4.70
C HIS A 46 12.98 -20.01 3.55
N ASP A 47 13.86 -21.01 3.44
CA ASP A 47 14.84 -21.14 2.37
C ASP A 47 14.36 -22.19 1.35
N PHE A 48 14.22 -21.78 0.10
CA PHE A 48 13.82 -22.60 -1.04
C PHE A 48 15.01 -23.22 -1.79
N GLY A 49 16.16 -23.37 -1.14
CA GLY A 49 17.39 -23.94 -1.73
C GLY A 49 18.27 -22.89 -2.39
N GLY A 50 18.41 -21.72 -1.76
CA GLY A 50 19.22 -20.60 -2.23
C GLY A 50 18.45 -19.31 -2.42
N ALA A 51 17.12 -19.34 -2.34
CA ALA A 51 16.24 -18.18 -2.36
C ALA A 51 15.40 -18.14 -1.08
N VAL A 52 15.37 -17.00 -0.39
CA VAL A 52 14.66 -16.88 0.89
C VAL A 52 13.35 -16.10 0.74
N THR A 53 12.34 -16.53 1.49
CA THR A 53 11.20 -15.69 1.86
C THR A 53 11.25 -15.46 3.36
N GLY A 54 11.22 -14.19 3.76
CA GLY A 54 11.25 -13.77 5.16
C GLY A 54 10.06 -12.89 5.50
N VAL A 55 9.49 -13.11 6.68
CA VAL A 55 8.47 -12.23 7.26
C VAL A 55 8.85 -11.91 8.70
N TRP A 56 8.88 -10.63 9.03
CA TRP A 56 9.06 -10.10 10.37
C TRP A 56 7.75 -9.49 10.83
N VAL A 57 7.20 -10.04 11.90
CA VAL A 57 6.06 -9.42 12.60
C VAL A 57 6.63 -8.27 13.40
N LEU A 58 6.17 -7.06 13.09
CA LEU A 58 6.54 -5.85 13.83
C LEU A 58 5.53 -5.62 14.95
N SER A 59 5.91 -4.84 15.97
CA SER A 59 4.94 -4.39 16.99
C SER A 59 3.73 -3.69 16.38
N GLU A 60 3.90 -3.12 15.18
CA GLU A 60 2.92 -2.27 14.51
C GLU A 60 2.60 -2.72 13.08
N SER A 61 2.60 -4.04 12.80
CA SER A 61 2.21 -4.71 11.54
C SER A 61 3.30 -5.66 11.03
N HIS A 62 4.03 -5.38 9.94
CA HIS A 62 4.98 -6.34 9.37
C HIS A 62 6.03 -5.77 8.41
N TYR A 63 7.08 -6.57 8.17
CA TYR A 63 8.02 -6.45 7.07
C TYR A 63 8.12 -7.80 6.35
N SER A 64 8.12 -7.83 5.02
CA SER A 64 8.34 -9.04 4.23
C SER A 64 9.44 -8.86 3.18
N LEU A 65 10.06 -9.99 2.82
CA LEU A 65 11.12 -10.11 1.84
C LEU A 65 10.85 -11.34 0.97
N HIS A 66 10.96 -11.17 -0.34
CA HIS A 66 11.11 -12.26 -1.30
C HIS A 66 12.35 -12.07 -2.15
N GLU A 67 13.01 -13.18 -2.42
CA GLU A 67 14.29 -13.21 -3.10
C GLU A 67 14.24 -13.99 -4.40
N TYR A 68 14.95 -13.47 -5.39
CA TYR A 68 15.16 -14.09 -6.69
C TYR A 68 16.64 -13.96 -7.09
N PRO A 69 17.55 -14.72 -6.45
CA PRO A 69 18.99 -14.63 -6.68
C PRO A 69 19.40 -14.83 -8.15
N GLU A 70 18.71 -15.72 -8.85
CA GLU A 70 18.90 -16.00 -10.29
C GLU A 70 18.64 -14.77 -11.19
N HIS A 71 17.94 -13.77 -10.66
CA HIS A 71 17.63 -12.52 -11.32
C HIS A 71 18.32 -11.31 -10.69
N ASN A 72 19.17 -11.51 -9.67
CA ASN A 72 19.69 -10.44 -8.82
C ASN A 72 18.58 -9.50 -8.33
N TYR A 73 17.42 -10.05 -7.97
CA TYR A 73 16.22 -9.28 -7.71
C TYR A 73 15.64 -9.62 -6.35
N ILE A 74 15.15 -8.60 -5.65
CA ILE A 74 14.46 -8.74 -4.37
C ILE A 74 13.22 -7.86 -4.38
N THR A 75 12.19 -8.32 -3.68
CA THR A 75 11.01 -7.50 -3.37
C THR A 75 10.84 -7.42 -1.87
N VAL A 76 10.53 -6.24 -1.37
CA VAL A 76 10.29 -6.02 0.06
C VAL A 76 9.04 -5.19 0.26
N ASP A 77 8.38 -5.43 1.39
CA ASP A 77 7.22 -4.68 1.83
C ASP A 77 7.40 -4.34 3.31
N CYS A 78 7.15 -3.09 3.68
CA CYS A 78 7.19 -2.64 5.06
C CYS A 78 5.91 -1.89 5.37
N TYR A 79 5.11 -2.42 6.29
CA TYR A 79 3.87 -1.83 6.73
C TYR A 79 3.97 -1.52 8.22
N THR A 80 3.73 -0.27 8.60
CA THR A 80 3.57 0.17 9.99
C THR A 80 2.23 0.88 10.19
N CYS A 81 1.70 0.82 11.41
CA CYS A 81 0.55 1.58 11.86
C CYS A 81 1.01 2.65 12.86
N GLY A 82 0.33 3.80 12.91
CA GLY A 82 0.67 4.91 13.80
C GLY A 82 1.79 5.82 13.28
N GLU A 83 2.19 6.80 14.11
CA GLU A 83 3.09 7.90 13.71
C GLU A 83 4.58 7.62 13.98
N GLU A 84 4.92 6.57 14.74
CA GLU A 84 6.32 6.35 15.20
C GLU A 84 7.17 5.54 14.22
N GLY A 85 6.56 4.62 13.47
CA GLY A 85 7.27 3.78 12.49
C GLY A 85 7.41 4.45 11.13
N ASP A 86 8.63 4.45 10.56
CA ASP A 86 8.92 4.93 9.21
C ASP A 86 9.31 3.76 8.27
N PRO A 87 8.35 3.21 7.50
CA PRO A 87 8.60 2.14 6.54
C PRO A 87 9.57 2.53 5.42
N LEU A 88 9.51 3.79 4.99
CA LEU A 88 10.35 4.28 3.91
C LEU A 88 11.81 4.31 4.37
N ALA A 89 12.08 4.75 5.61
CA ALA A 89 13.41 4.71 6.17
C ALA A 89 14.01 3.29 6.21
N ALA A 90 13.20 2.26 6.49
CA ALA A 90 13.66 0.86 6.51
C ALA A 90 14.07 0.39 5.11
N ILE A 91 13.23 0.67 4.11
CA ILE A 91 13.50 0.32 2.71
C ILE A 91 14.68 1.13 2.15
N GLU A 92 14.76 2.43 2.42
CA GLU A 92 15.88 3.26 1.98
C GLU A 92 17.20 2.82 2.60
N ASN A 93 17.20 2.46 3.89
CA ASN A 93 18.40 1.94 4.54
C ASN A 93 18.85 0.62 3.90
N LEU A 94 17.91 -0.28 3.59
CA LEU A 94 18.20 -1.51 2.87
C LEU A 94 18.85 -1.22 1.52
N ILE A 95 18.25 -0.35 0.70
CA ILE A 95 18.76 0.00 -0.63
C ILE A 95 20.17 0.61 -0.53
N LYS A 96 20.41 1.53 0.42
CA LYS A 96 21.73 2.13 0.65
C LYS A 96 22.77 1.08 1.03
N THR A 97 22.39 0.13 1.88
CA THR A 97 23.27 -0.96 2.33
C THR A 97 23.60 -1.91 1.18
N LEU A 98 22.59 -2.29 0.38
CA LEU A 98 22.77 -3.14 -0.80
C LEU A 98 23.63 -2.46 -1.87
N ASP A 99 23.44 -1.16 -2.11
CA ASP A 99 24.25 -0.43 -3.09
C ASP A 99 25.72 -0.38 -2.68
N ALA A 100 25.99 -0.21 -1.39
CA ALA A 100 27.35 -0.24 -0.86
C ALA A 100 28.01 -1.63 -0.94
N LEU A 101 27.25 -2.71 -0.77
CA LEU A 101 27.77 -4.08 -0.71
C LEU A 101 27.93 -4.75 -2.07
N VAL A 102 26.89 -4.67 -2.89
CA VAL A 102 26.78 -5.40 -4.17
C VAL A 102 26.41 -4.51 -5.35
N GLY A 103 26.03 -3.25 -5.08
CA GLY A 103 25.59 -2.30 -6.08
C GLY A 103 24.14 -2.51 -6.50
N VAL A 104 23.37 -1.44 -6.49
CA VAL A 104 22.01 -1.39 -7.02
C VAL A 104 22.07 -0.95 -8.48
N LYS A 105 21.38 -1.66 -9.35
CA LYS A 105 21.25 -1.34 -10.78
C LYS A 105 20.03 -0.45 -11.01
N ASP A 106 18.91 -0.78 -10.39
CA ASP A 106 17.67 -0.02 -10.46
C ASP A 106 16.79 -0.38 -9.25
N PHE A 107 15.87 0.51 -8.87
CA PHE A 107 14.87 0.21 -7.85
C PHE A 107 13.63 1.08 -8.03
N LYS A 108 12.49 0.58 -7.55
CA LYS A 108 11.24 1.31 -7.51
C LYS A 108 10.60 1.16 -6.14
N ILE A 109 10.26 2.28 -5.51
CA ILE A 109 9.50 2.31 -4.27
C ILE A 109 8.08 2.77 -4.59
N ASN A 110 7.08 2.13 -3.98
CA ASN A 110 5.70 2.57 -3.98
C ASN A 110 5.24 2.80 -2.54
N GLU A 111 4.41 3.80 -2.34
CA GLU A 111 3.88 4.18 -1.04
C GLU A 111 2.35 4.09 -1.08
N LEU A 112 1.77 3.50 -0.04
CA LEU A 112 0.33 3.33 0.09
C LEU A 112 -0.11 3.75 1.49
N ASP A 113 -1.00 4.74 1.53
CA ASP A 113 -1.77 5.05 2.73
C ASP A 113 -2.75 3.90 3.00
N ARG A 114 -2.70 3.34 4.20
CA ARG A 114 -3.59 2.28 4.67
C ARG A 114 -4.54 2.86 5.72
N GLY A 115 -5.82 2.52 5.63
CA GLY A 115 -6.82 2.94 6.63
C GLY A 115 -7.27 4.41 6.53
N ASN A 116 -6.85 5.17 5.51
CA ASN A 116 -7.41 6.50 5.27
C ASN A 116 -8.70 6.38 4.44
N PHE A 117 -9.86 6.24 5.11
CA PHE A 117 -11.15 6.02 4.45
C PHE A 117 -11.66 7.22 3.63
N ASP A 118 -11.27 8.43 4.02
CA ASP A 118 -11.60 9.66 3.28
C ASP A 118 -10.81 9.72 1.97
N LYS A 119 -9.53 9.32 1.98
CA LYS A 119 -8.73 9.13 0.76
C LYS A 119 -9.11 7.88 -0.01
N SER A 120 -9.53 6.79 0.63
CA SER A 120 -9.83 5.53 -0.07
C SER A 120 -11.06 5.66 -0.95
N THR A 121 -12.11 6.36 -0.50
CA THR A 121 -13.32 6.53 -1.30
C THR A 121 -13.05 7.40 -2.53
N LEU A 122 -12.35 8.52 -2.36
CA LEU A 122 -11.96 9.40 -3.47
C LEU A 122 -10.92 8.73 -4.39
N SER A 123 -9.92 8.04 -3.85
CA SER A 123 -8.90 7.35 -4.65
C SER A 123 -9.40 6.08 -5.34
N MET A 124 -10.41 5.39 -4.79
CA MET A 124 -11.10 4.27 -5.46
C MET A 124 -11.96 4.78 -6.62
N ILE A 125 -12.66 5.91 -6.42
CA ILE A 125 -13.37 6.60 -7.49
C ILE A 125 -12.36 7.06 -8.55
N GLU A 126 -11.28 7.76 -8.17
CA GLU A 126 -10.23 8.21 -9.09
C GLU A 126 -9.53 7.03 -9.81
N LYS A 127 -9.29 5.87 -9.17
CA LYS A 127 -8.70 4.68 -9.81
C LYS A 127 -9.59 4.02 -10.83
N ALA A 128 -10.91 4.18 -10.73
CA ALA A 128 -11.80 3.86 -11.84
C ALA A 128 -11.64 4.84 -13.02
N PHE A 129 -11.17 6.07 -12.78
CA PHE A 129 -10.93 7.12 -13.79
C PHE A 129 -9.47 7.17 -14.32
N TRP A 130 -8.50 6.49 -13.69
CA TRP A 130 -7.05 6.64 -13.93
C TRP A 130 -6.49 6.12 -15.28
N ASN A 131 -7.33 5.91 -16.31
CA ASN A 131 -6.86 5.79 -17.71
C ASN A 131 -7.24 7.02 -18.56
N THR A 132 -7.86 8.04 -17.97
CA THR A 132 -8.34 9.22 -18.67
C THR A 132 -7.43 10.41 -18.43
N PRO A 133 -6.84 11.03 -19.48
CA PRO A 133 -6.05 12.24 -19.35
C PRO A 133 -6.79 13.37 -18.60
N VAL A 134 -6.08 14.14 -17.77
CA VAL A 134 -6.64 15.26 -16.98
C VAL A 134 -7.42 16.26 -17.86
N SER A 135 -7.00 16.45 -19.11
CA SER A 135 -7.71 17.28 -20.09
C SER A 135 -9.12 16.79 -20.39
N GLU A 136 -9.33 15.47 -20.48
CA GLU A 136 -10.64 14.87 -20.76
C GLU A 136 -11.56 14.96 -19.53
N VAL A 137 -11.00 14.81 -18.33
CA VAL A 137 -11.75 15.02 -17.07
C VAL A 137 -12.26 16.46 -16.97
N ASN A 138 -11.39 17.43 -17.26
CA ASN A 138 -11.77 18.85 -17.26
C ASN A 138 -12.85 19.15 -18.30
N GLU A 139 -12.77 18.54 -19.49
CA GLU A 139 -13.80 18.70 -20.52
C GLU A 139 -15.16 18.14 -20.07
N MET A 140 -15.17 16.98 -19.40
CA MET A 140 -16.41 16.40 -18.87
C MET A 140 -16.99 17.25 -17.74
N GLN A 141 -16.15 17.79 -16.86
CA GLN A 141 -16.60 18.69 -15.80
C GLN A 141 -17.28 19.95 -16.37
N GLU A 142 -16.69 20.57 -17.40
CA GLU A 142 -17.30 21.72 -18.07
C GLU A 142 -18.64 21.40 -18.74
N LYS A 143 -18.77 20.19 -19.31
CA LYS A 143 -20.04 19.70 -19.88
C LYS A 143 -21.08 19.50 -18.78
N MET A 144 -20.68 18.91 -17.65
CA MET A 144 -21.56 18.67 -16.51
C MET A 144 -22.07 19.98 -15.90
N ASP A 145 -21.20 20.99 -15.79
CA ASP A 145 -21.58 22.32 -15.31
C ASP A 145 -22.58 23.02 -16.23
N LYS A 146 -22.46 22.86 -17.55
CA LYS A 146 -23.43 23.39 -18.52
C LYS A 146 -24.79 22.70 -18.41
N ILE A 147 -24.80 21.39 -18.18
CA ILE A 147 -26.02 20.62 -17.94
C ILE A 147 -26.66 21.06 -16.63
N ALA A 148 -25.91 21.12 -15.53
CA ALA A 148 -26.44 21.53 -14.23
C ALA A 148 -27.08 22.92 -14.27
N LYS A 149 -26.51 23.86 -15.04
CA LYS A 149 -27.05 25.21 -15.24
C LYS A 149 -28.32 25.27 -16.09
N SER A 150 -28.61 24.25 -16.90
CA SER A 150 -29.83 24.20 -17.72
C SER A 150 -31.00 23.49 -17.04
N LEU A 151 -30.73 22.78 -15.95
CA LEU A 151 -31.74 22.09 -15.16
C LEU A 151 -32.46 23.06 -14.21
N ASN A 152 -33.77 22.88 -14.09
CA ASN A 152 -34.55 23.59 -13.09
C ASN A 152 -34.40 22.91 -11.70
N PRO A 153 -34.82 23.56 -10.60
CA PRO A 153 -34.64 23.02 -9.25
C PRO A 153 -35.28 21.65 -9.00
N GLU A 154 -36.39 21.35 -9.67
CA GLU A 154 -37.07 20.05 -9.55
C GLU A 154 -36.27 18.94 -10.23
N GLN A 155 -35.75 19.22 -11.43
CA GLN A 155 -34.90 18.29 -12.18
C GLN A 155 -33.54 18.05 -11.49
N LEU A 156 -32.96 19.09 -10.86
CA LEU A 156 -31.75 18.95 -10.06
C LEU A 156 -31.97 18.03 -8.86
N LYS A 157 -33.12 18.15 -8.20
CA LYS A 157 -33.49 17.28 -7.08
C LYS A 157 -33.67 15.83 -7.53
N MET A 158 -34.34 15.58 -8.65
CA MET A 158 -34.46 14.23 -9.22
C MET A 158 -33.10 13.63 -9.58
N LEU A 159 -32.19 14.43 -10.13
CA LEU A 159 -30.83 13.98 -10.47
C LEU A 159 -30.04 13.63 -9.21
N ASP A 160 -30.12 14.45 -8.17
CA ASP A 160 -29.47 14.22 -6.87
C ASP A 160 -29.96 12.92 -6.21
N GLU A 161 -31.27 12.65 -6.27
CA GLU A 161 -31.87 11.40 -5.78
C GLU A 161 -31.33 10.18 -6.53
N VAL A 162 -31.21 10.25 -7.87
CA VAL A 162 -30.66 9.15 -8.69
C VAL A 162 -29.17 8.93 -8.40
N ILE A 163 -28.38 10.01 -8.33
CA ILE A 163 -26.93 9.92 -8.02
C ILE A 163 -26.73 9.30 -6.64
N THR A 164 -27.50 9.76 -5.65
CA THR A 164 -27.45 9.24 -4.28
C THR A 164 -27.84 7.77 -4.23
N TRP A 165 -28.85 7.34 -4.99
CA TRP A 165 -29.23 5.93 -5.07
C TRP A 165 -28.10 5.09 -5.68
N VAL A 166 -27.56 5.48 -6.85
CA VAL A 166 -26.45 4.74 -7.49
C VAL A 166 -25.22 4.65 -6.59
N ALA A 167 -24.88 5.72 -5.87
CA ALA A 167 -23.75 5.74 -4.93
C ALA A 167 -23.95 4.79 -3.74
N ASN A 168 -25.19 4.56 -3.31
CA ASN A 168 -25.51 3.69 -2.18
C ASN A 168 -25.75 2.23 -2.59
N GLU A 169 -26.30 1.97 -3.79
CA GLU A 169 -26.57 0.60 -4.27
C GLU A 169 -25.30 -0.15 -4.72
N GLN A 170 -24.17 0.56 -4.89
CA GLN A 170 -22.86 -0.06 -5.17
C GLN A 170 -22.08 -0.47 -3.92
N ARG A 171 -22.62 -0.29 -2.71
CA ARG A 171 -22.09 -0.96 -1.52
C ARG A 171 -22.59 -2.40 -1.50
N CYS A 172 -21.70 -3.35 -1.81
CA CYS A 172 -21.98 -4.77 -1.63
C CYS A 172 -22.41 -5.05 -0.19
N ASP A 173 -23.42 -5.91 -0.05
CA ASP A 173 -23.93 -6.45 1.19
C ASP A 173 -22.78 -7.10 2.03
N ASP A 174 -22.51 -6.55 3.21
CA ASP A 174 -21.46 -6.98 4.15
C ASP A 174 -21.77 -8.33 4.85
N SER A 175 -22.71 -9.12 4.32
CA SER A 175 -23.20 -10.36 4.94
C SER A 175 -22.25 -11.57 4.80
N TYR A 176 -21.06 -11.42 4.21
CA TYR A 176 -20.17 -12.54 3.85
C TYR A 176 -18.85 -12.69 4.63
N ASN A 177 -18.65 -12.01 5.77
CA ASN A 177 -17.36 -12.03 6.49
C ASN A 177 -17.33 -12.65 7.89
N ASN A 178 -18.33 -13.45 8.28
CA ASN A 178 -18.39 -14.02 9.64
C ASN A 178 -18.14 -15.54 9.77
N GLU A 179 -17.67 -16.25 8.74
CA GLU A 179 -17.44 -17.71 8.84
C GLU A 179 -15.99 -18.18 8.63
N MET A 180 -14.99 -17.29 8.52
CA MET A 180 -13.63 -17.70 8.12
C MET A 180 -12.53 -17.59 9.20
N PHE A 181 -12.89 -17.43 10.49
CA PHE A 181 -11.93 -17.38 11.59
C PHE A 181 -12.34 -18.23 12.80
N GLU A 182 -12.67 -19.51 12.58
CA GLU A 182 -12.56 -20.54 13.64
C GLU A 182 -12.05 -21.85 13.02
N SER A 183 -10.74 -21.97 12.85
CA SER A 183 -10.00 -23.25 12.91
C SER A 183 -8.50 -22.96 12.86
N ASP A 184 -7.88 -22.94 14.04
CA ASP A 184 -6.69 -23.74 14.41
C ASP A 184 -6.08 -23.21 15.72
#